data_AF-A0A9E1UXG3-F1
#
_entry.id   AF-A0A9E1UXG3-F1
#
_cell.length_a   1.000
_cell.length_b   1.000
_cell.length_c   1.000
_cell.angle_alpha   90.00
_cell.angle_beta   90.00
_cell.angle_gamma   90.00
#
_symmetry.space_group_name_H-M   'P 1'
#
loop_
_entity.id
_entity.type
_entity.pdbx_description
1 polymer ?
#
loop_
_entity_poly.entity_id
_entity_poly.type
_entity_poly.pdbx_seq_one_letter_code
_entity_poly.pdbx_strand_id
1 'polypeptide(L)'
;LHFIQDGMPALTEWVAAKGDRPEVLVFGSRADKLLDASRHGFYSDIAGVDLFTALFSYHQLPAHFADEHTDWVDLSPFRLVFVRGRTMTAGAMERVVRFAAAGGKVVLVGEAGRYCVERPGERHLLRQRLADFPNVKRLGEPSRQPPAPGPAYSSSLDFDDQELGEVLAWAGVTRRVRAASQGFECLRKQSRDGRQVYVAVFRRYPGRYDSIWYDKQVHERWGQTATTVTVPGLPAGRWRVEKFHRDARNLGVVTVRDGVLTFQTDPATVAELQLFRLTPENRSNR
;
A
#
# COMPACT_ATOMS: atom_id res chain seq x y z
N LEU A 1 15.04 -26.61 -2.54
CA LEU A 1 16.35 -26.01 -2.15
C LEU A 1 16.99 -25.24 -3.30
N HIS A 2 17.16 -25.83 -4.49
CA HIS A 2 17.67 -25.12 -5.69
C HIS A 2 16.91 -23.82 -5.99
N PHE A 3 15.57 -23.86 -5.98
CA PHE A 3 14.73 -22.65 -6.14
C PHE A 3 15.12 -21.47 -5.20
N ILE A 4 15.46 -21.77 -3.94
CA ILE A 4 15.88 -20.72 -2.99
C ILE A 4 17.24 -20.18 -3.43
N GLN A 5 18.21 -21.07 -3.71
CA GLN A 5 19.56 -20.68 -4.14
C GLN A 5 19.56 -19.85 -5.43
N ASP A 6 18.71 -20.23 -6.40
CA ASP A 6 18.58 -19.52 -7.68
C ASP A 6 17.88 -18.15 -7.52
N GLY A 7 16.97 -18.03 -6.55
CA GLY A 7 16.27 -16.78 -6.25
C GLY A 7 17.06 -15.81 -5.36
N MET A 8 17.98 -16.32 -4.54
CA MET A 8 18.69 -15.53 -3.52
C MET A 8 19.47 -14.32 -4.09
N PRO A 9 20.19 -14.40 -5.22
CA PRO A 9 20.89 -13.24 -5.76
C PRO A 9 19.93 -12.08 -6.09
N ALA A 10 18.82 -12.37 -6.75
CA ALA A 10 17.82 -11.36 -7.11
C ALA A 10 17.12 -10.79 -5.86
N LEU A 11 16.82 -11.65 -4.88
CA LEU A 11 16.27 -11.20 -3.60
C LEU A 11 17.25 -10.32 -2.83
N THR A 12 18.54 -10.65 -2.85
CA THR A 12 19.60 -9.87 -2.21
C THR A 12 19.70 -8.48 -2.83
N GLU A 13 19.71 -8.39 -4.16
CA GLU A 13 19.69 -7.12 -4.88
C GLU A 13 18.44 -6.29 -4.53
N TRP A 14 17.26 -6.92 -4.54
CA TRP A 14 16.01 -6.26 -4.17
C TRP A 14 15.98 -5.76 -2.71
N VAL A 15 16.53 -6.54 -1.78
CA VAL A 15 16.60 -6.17 -0.36
C VAL A 15 17.58 -5.00 -0.15
N ALA A 16 18.69 -4.97 -0.89
CA ALA A 16 19.67 -3.89 -0.81
C ALA A 16 19.14 -2.53 -1.35
N ALA A 17 18.14 -2.57 -2.24
CA ALA A 17 17.51 -1.39 -2.81
C ALA A 17 16.69 -0.60 -1.77
N LYS A 18 16.67 0.72 -1.94
CA LYS A 18 15.97 1.67 -1.06
C LYS A 18 14.49 1.76 -1.45
N GLY A 19 13.61 1.47 -0.50
CA GLY A 19 12.18 1.69 -0.65
C GLY A 19 11.81 3.17 -0.70
N ASP A 20 10.74 3.46 -1.44
CA ASP A 20 10.08 4.76 -1.35
C ASP A 20 9.56 4.97 0.07
N ARG A 21 9.82 6.15 0.65
CA ARG A 21 9.21 6.49 1.95
C ARG A 21 7.69 6.60 1.77
N PRO A 22 6.88 5.96 2.63
CA PRO A 22 5.44 6.10 2.56
C PRO A 22 5.01 7.57 2.72
N GLU A 23 4.11 8.02 1.86
CA GLU A 23 3.54 9.37 1.93
C GLU A 23 2.20 9.38 2.69
N VAL A 24 1.66 8.19 2.95
CA VAL A 24 0.39 7.94 3.62
C VAL A 24 0.66 7.23 4.94
N LEU A 25 -0.04 7.64 5.99
CA LEU A 25 -0.09 6.93 7.26
C LEU A 25 -1.53 6.54 7.59
N VAL A 26 -1.70 5.34 8.14
CA VAL A 26 -2.95 4.89 8.76
C VAL A 26 -2.74 4.94 10.27
N PHE A 27 -3.49 5.81 10.93
CA PHE A 27 -3.56 5.94 12.38
C PHE A 27 -4.73 5.08 12.87
N GLY A 28 -4.41 3.89 13.35
CA GLY A 28 -5.36 2.96 13.94
C GLY A 28 -5.59 3.19 15.42
N SER A 29 -6.63 2.55 15.97
CA SER A 29 -6.81 2.45 17.41
C SER A 29 -6.87 1.02 17.90
N ARG A 30 -6.10 0.73 18.95
CA ARG A 30 -6.19 -0.52 19.71
C ARG A 30 -7.36 -0.54 20.68
N ALA A 31 -7.69 0.63 21.25
CA ALA A 31 -8.83 0.77 22.15
C ALA A 31 -10.17 0.38 21.50
N ASP A 32 -10.29 0.52 20.18
CA ASP A 32 -11.53 0.20 19.46
C ASP A 32 -11.95 -1.27 19.60
N LYS A 33 -10.98 -2.20 19.52
CA LYS A 33 -11.25 -3.65 19.54
C LYS A 33 -11.37 -4.22 20.95
N LEU A 34 -10.86 -3.52 21.97
CA LEU A 34 -11.15 -3.84 23.37
C LEU A 34 -12.65 -3.77 23.69
N LEU A 35 -13.39 -2.95 22.94
CA LEU A 35 -14.82 -2.70 23.15
C LEU A 35 -15.68 -3.32 22.05
N ASP A 36 -15.09 -4.05 21.10
CA ASP A 36 -15.82 -4.79 20.09
C ASP A 36 -16.30 -6.14 20.66
N ALA A 37 -17.48 -6.60 20.23
CA ALA A 37 -18.10 -7.81 20.78
C ALA A 37 -17.34 -9.11 20.45
N SER A 38 -16.35 -9.02 19.56
CA SER A 38 -15.51 -10.15 19.15
C SER A 38 -14.43 -10.45 20.19
N ARG A 39 -14.47 -11.64 20.79
CA ARG A 39 -13.42 -12.19 21.69
C ARG A 39 -12.15 -12.59 20.92
N HIS A 40 -11.61 -11.69 20.10
CA HIS A 40 -10.32 -11.89 19.46
C HIS A 40 -9.20 -11.56 20.44
N GLY A 41 -8.01 -12.15 20.21
CA GLY A 41 -6.85 -11.87 21.03
C GLY A 41 -6.52 -10.38 21.00
N PHE A 42 -6.66 -9.72 22.16
CA PHE A 42 -6.41 -8.29 22.34
C PHE A 42 -5.04 -7.84 21.82
N TYR A 43 -4.02 -8.70 21.92
CA TYR A 43 -2.64 -8.34 21.57
C TYR A 43 -2.35 -8.27 20.07
N SER A 44 -3.24 -8.77 19.21
CA SER A 44 -2.98 -8.92 17.77
C SER A 44 -3.84 -8.05 16.85
N ASP A 45 -4.80 -7.29 17.40
CA ASP A 45 -5.81 -6.60 16.58
C ASP A 45 -5.78 -5.07 16.80
N ILE A 46 -5.65 -4.33 15.71
CA ILE A 46 -5.60 -2.85 15.69
C ILE A 46 -6.52 -2.39 14.57
N ALA A 47 -7.43 -1.45 14.87
CA ALA A 47 -8.31 -0.90 13.85
C ALA A 47 -7.50 -0.27 12.71
N GLY A 48 -7.87 -0.54 11.46
CA GLY A 48 -7.17 0.00 10.29
C GLY A 48 -6.07 -0.89 9.72
N VAL A 49 -5.79 -2.07 10.28
CA VAL A 49 -4.93 -3.08 9.61
C VAL A 49 -5.58 -3.53 8.29
N ASP A 50 -6.90 -3.67 8.28
CA ASP A 50 -7.73 -3.93 7.11
C ASP A 50 -7.63 -2.80 6.08
N LEU A 51 -7.66 -1.56 6.55
CA LEU A 51 -7.52 -0.35 5.74
C LEU A 51 -6.11 -0.25 5.15
N PHE A 52 -5.08 -0.43 5.97
CA PHE A 52 -3.68 -0.46 5.54
C PHE A 52 -3.48 -1.50 4.44
N THR A 53 -4.01 -2.70 4.66
CA THR A 53 -3.91 -3.77 3.67
C THR A 53 -4.73 -3.45 2.43
N ALA A 54 -5.92 -2.85 2.54
CA ALA A 54 -6.72 -2.44 1.38
C ALA A 54 -5.97 -1.42 0.50
N LEU A 55 -5.40 -0.37 1.13
CA LEU A 55 -4.64 0.66 0.44
C LEU A 55 -3.46 0.06 -0.33
N PHE A 56 -2.77 -0.91 0.23
CA PHE A 56 -1.66 -1.55 -0.45
C PHE A 56 -2.12 -2.57 -1.49
N SER A 57 -2.91 -3.57 -1.09
CA SER A 57 -3.25 -4.74 -1.92
C SER A 57 -4.18 -4.43 -3.09
N TYR A 58 -5.02 -3.40 -2.98
CA TYR A 58 -5.97 -3.04 -4.04
C TYR A 58 -5.62 -1.72 -4.72
N HIS A 59 -5.08 -0.77 -3.95
CA HIS A 59 -4.77 0.58 -4.45
C HIS A 59 -3.28 0.83 -4.68
N GLN A 60 -2.40 -0.12 -4.35
CA GLN A 60 -0.96 -0.05 -4.61
C GLN A 60 -0.32 1.21 -4.01
N LEU A 61 -0.76 1.55 -2.80
CA LEU A 61 -0.28 2.67 -2.00
C LEU A 61 0.46 2.15 -0.77
N PRO A 62 1.81 2.23 -0.77
CA PRO A 62 2.58 1.97 0.44
C PRO A 62 2.15 2.96 1.53
N ALA A 63 1.70 2.42 2.64
CA ALA A 63 1.35 3.19 3.83
C ALA A 63 2.33 2.88 4.97
N HIS A 64 2.35 3.75 5.98
CA HIS A 64 2.86 3.44 7.31
C HIS A 64 1.68 3.22 8.26
N PHE A 65 1.89 2.47 9.34
CA PHE A 65 0.86 2.22 10.34
C PHE A 65 1.32 2.70 11.71
N ALA A 66 0.45 3.41 12.42
CA ALA A 66 0.69 3.94 13.76
C ALA A 66 -0.58 3.85 14.60
N ASP A 67 -0.44 3.92 15.92
CA ASP A 67 -1.54 3.87 16.87
C ASP A 67 -1.29 4.79 18.10
N GLU A 68 -2.18 4.73 19.09
CA GLU A 68 -2.09 5.52 20.32
C GLU A 68 -0.83 5.23 21.17
N HIS A 69 -0.18 4.09 20.98
CA HIS A 69 1.03 3.66 21.70
C HIS A 69 2.33 3.88 20.91
N THR A 70 2.24 4.37 19.67
CA THR A 70 3.41 4.73 18.86
C THR A 70 3.62 6.24 18.88
N ASP A 71 3.87 6.81 20.05
CA ASP A 71 4.14 8.24 20.26
C ASP A 71 5.42 8.73 19.56
N TRP A 72 6.40 7.85 19.42
CA TRP A 72 7.64 8.04 18.68
C TRP A 72 7.48 8.17 17.16
N VAL A 73 6.30 7.85 16.61
CA VAL A 73 6.01 8.08 15.18
C VAL A 73 5.61 9.55 14.98
N ASP A 74 6.48 10.31 14.32
CA ASP A 74 6.19 11.67 13.87
C ASP A 74 5.26 11.65 12.65
N LEU A 75 4.17 12.42 12.73
CA LEU A 75 3.18 12.55 11.64
C LEU A 75 3.60 13.57 10.58
N SER A 76 4.51 14.50 10.89
CA SER A 76 4.90 15.61 10.03
C SER A 76 5.41 15.23 8.62
N PRO A 77 6.09 14.07 8.41
CA PRO A 77 6.58 13.70 7.08
C PRO A 77 5.49 13.19 6.13
N PHE A 78 4.31 12.84 6.63
CA PHE A 78 3.25 12.25 5.83
C PHE A 78 2.38 13.32 5.18
N ARG A 79 2.05 13.12 3.90
CA ARG A 79 1.15 14.00 3.15
C ARG A 79 -0.31 13.79 3.52
N LEU A 80 -0.65 12.60 3.99
CA LEU A 80 -2.02 12.18 4.29
C LEU A 80 -2.05 11.21 5.47
N VAL A 81 -2.93 11.47 6.44
CA VAL A 81 -3.21 10.57 7.56
C VAL A 81 -4.66 10.09 7.49
N PHE A 82 -4.86 8.80 7.28
CA PHE A 82 -6.16 8.14 7.48
C PHE A 82 -6.30 7.78 8.96
N VAL A 83 -7.41 8.15 9.58
CA VAL A 83 -7.69 7.84 10.99
C VAL A 83 -8.82 6.81 11.05
N ARG A 84 -8.58 5.71 11.77
CA ARG A 84 -9.52 4.59 11.89
C ARG A 84 -9.63 4.10 13.34
N GLY A 85 -10.88 3.84 13.76
CA GLY A 85 -11.24 3.32 15.08
C GLY A 85 -12.34 4.14 15.73
N ARG A 86 -13.44 3.51 16.13
CA ARG A 86 -14.58 4.22 16.75
C ARG A 86 -14.23 4.78 18.11
N THR A 87 -13.47 4.01 18.90
CA THR A 87 -12.96 4.43 20.20
C THR A 87 -11.49 4.84 20.08
N MET A 88 -11.10 5.95 20.68
CA MET A 88 -9.70 6.41 20.75
C MET A 88 -9.41 7.05 22.12
N THR A 89 -8.13 7.15 22.48
CA THR A 89 -7.70 7.91 23.66
C THR A 89 -7.69 9.42 23.37
N ALA A 90 -7.85 10.24 24.40
CA ALA A 90 -7.78 11.69 24.29
C ALA A 90 -6.42 12.15 23.72
N GLY A 91 -5.33 11.51 24.14
CA GLY A 91 -3.98 11.79 23.64
C GLY A 91 -3.82 11.50 22.15
N ALA A 92 -4.39 10.39 21.66
CA ALA A 92 -4.39 10.07 20.23
C ALA A 92 -5.21 11.08 19.42
N MET A 93 -6.40 11.46 19.90
CA MET A 93 -7.20 12.51 19.26
C MET A 93 -6.41 13.82 19.16
N GLU A 94 -5.72 14.22 20.24
CA GLU A 94 -4.93 15.44 20.27
C GLU A 94 -3.73 15.40 19.30
N ARG A 95 -3.09 14.25 19.10
CA ARG A 95 -2.04 14.09 18.08
C ARG A 95 -2.58 14.34 16.67
N VAL A 96 -3.75 13.79 16.35
CA VAL A 96 -4.41 14.02 15.05
C VAL A 96 -4.82 15.49 14.89
N VAL A 97 -5.40 16.10 15.91
CA VAL A 97 -5.81 17.52 15.89
C VAL A 97 -4.59 18.43 15.70
N ARG A 98 -3.47 18.20 16.40
CA ARG A 98 -2.24 18.98 16.21
C ARG A 98 -1.67 18.84 14.80
N PHE A 99 -1.69 17.65 14.22
CA PHE A 99 -1.27 17.44 12.83
C PHE A 99 -2.14 18.24 11.85
N ALA A 100 -3.47 18.20 12.04
CA ALA A 100 -4.39 19.01 11.23
C ALA A 100 -4.16 20.52 11.44
N ALA A 101 -3.91 20.97 12.66
CA ALA A 101 -3.62 22.36 12.96
C ALA A 101 -2.32 22.88 12.32
N ALA A 102 -1.35 22.00 12.12
CA ALA A 102 -0.13 22.30 11.37
C ALA A 102 -0.33 22.27 9.83
N GLY A 103 -1.57 22.10 9.34
CA GLY A 103 -1.89 22.03 7.92
C GLY A 103 -1.82 20.62 7.31
N GLY A 104 -1.54 19.59 8.12
CA GLY A 104 -1.50 18.19 7.69
C GLY A 104 -2.86 17.67 7.26
N LYS A 105 -2.95 16.90 6.17
CA LYS A 105 -4.24 16.45 5.62
C LYS A 105 -4.73 15.19 6.32
N VAL A 106 -5.95 15.23 6.84
CA VAL A 106 -6.55 14.13 7.60
C VAL A 106 -7.80 13.60 6.91
N VAL A 107 -7.96 12.28 6.89
CA VAL A 107 -9.18 11.61 6.44
C VAL A 107 -9.72 10.76 7.58
N LEU A 108 -10.91 11.11 8.06
CA LEU A 108 -11.63 10.31 9.06
C LEU A 108 -12.38 9.18 8.35
N VAL A 109 -12.05 7.93 8.66
CA VAL A 109 -12.64 6.76 8.00
C VAL A 109 -13.72 6.11 8.85
N GLY A 110 -14.93 6.06 8.31
CA GLY A 110 -16.11 5.62 9.05
C GLY A 110 -16.31 6.46 10.31
N GLU A 111 -16.62 5.79 11.42
CA GLU A 111 -16.92 6.42 12.71
C GLU A 111 -15.67 6.77 13.56
N ALA A 112 -14.56 7.15 12.91
CA ALA A 112 -13.30 7.48 13.58
C ALA A 112 -13.47 8.49 14.74
N GLY A 113 -12.98 8.13 15.93
CA GLY A 113 -12.99 8.97 17.14
C GLY A 113 -14.40 9.32 17.65
N ARG A 114 -15.39 8.46 17.41
CA ARG A 114 -16.75 8.61 17.95
C ARG A 114 -16.77 8.57 19.48
N TYR A 115 -15.94 7.76 20.10
CA TYR A 115 -15.85 7.60 21.55
C TYR A 115 -14.44 7.95 22.05
N CYS A 116 -14.38 8.63 23.19
CA CYS A 116 -13.15 8.92 23.90
C CYS A 116 -13.11 8.07 25.17
N VAL A 117 -12.05 7.29 25.37
CA VAL A 117 -11.92 6.37 26.52
C VAL A 117 -12.04 7.13 27.85
N GLU A 118 -11.37 8.28 27.94
CA GLU A 118 -11.28 9.11 29.14
C GLU A 118 -12.51 10.01 29.33
N ARG A 119 -13.38 10.12 28.31
CA ARG A 119 -14.58 10.97 28.32
C ARG A 119 -15.79 10.20 27.78
N PRO A 120 -16.26 9.16 28.49
CA PRO A 120 -17.28 8.24 27.99
C PRO A 120 -18.67 8.88 27.81
N GLY A 121 -18.92 10.07 28.36
CA GLY A 121 -20.16 10.83 28.14
C GLY A 121 -20.16 11.66 26.86
N GLU A 122 -18.99 11.95 26.28
CA GLU A 122 -18.87 12.75 25.07
C GLU A 122 -18.94 11.87 23.80
N ARG A 123 -19.45 12.42 22.70
CA ARG A 123 -19.60 11.72 21.42
C ARG A 123 -19.01 12.56 20.31
N HIS A 124 -18.38 11.89 19.35
CA HIS A 124 -17.79 12.49 18.15
C HIS A 124 -16.77 13.59 18.45
N LEU A 125 -16.07 13.49 19.59
CA LEU A 125 -15.14 14.52 20.06
C LEU A 125 -14.06 14.85 19.02
N LEU A 126 -13.48 13.84 18.37
CA LEU A 126 -12.49 14.06 17.31
C LEU A 126 -13.10 14.83 16.13
N ARG A 127 -14.30 14.46 15.69
CA ARG A 127 -15.00 15.13 14.58
C ARG A 127 -15.34 16.57 14.92
N GLN A 128 -15.77 16.83 16.15
CA GLN A 128 -16.10 18.18 16.62
C GLN A 128 -14.84 19.06 16.64
N ARG A 129 -13.73 18.55 17.19
CA ARG A 129 -12.45 19.29 17.21
C ARG A 129 -11.87 19.55 15.83
N LEU A 130 -12.20 18.73 14.84
CA LEU A 130 -11.72 18.85 13.46
C LEU A 130 -12.71 19.55 12.51
N ALA A 131 -13.88 20.00 13.01
CA ALA A 131 -14.99 20.42 12.15
C ALA A 131 -14.66 21.61 11.23
N ASP A 132 -13.85 22.54 11.71
CA ASP A 132 -13.54 23.79 11.01
C ASP A 132 -12.23 23.75 10.21
N PHE A 133 -11.56 22.59 10.16
CA PHE A 133 -10.29 22.45 9.45
C PHE A 133 -10.52 22.15 7.95
N PRO A 134 -10.09 23.02 7.03
CA PRO A 134 -10.29 22.83 5.58
C PRO A 134 -9.48 21.66 5.01
N ASN A 135 -8.48 21.20 5.76
CA ASN A 135 -7.59 20.09 5.46
C ASN A 135 -8.07 18.74 6.06
N VAL A 136 -9.36 18.63 6.40
CA VAL A 136 -9.97 17.40 6.91
C VAL A 136 -11.09 16.93 5.99
N LYS A 137 -11.04 15.65 5.61
CA LYS A 137 -12.10 14.98 4.83
C LYS A 137 -12.65 13.77 5.58
N ARG A 138 -13.77 13.27 5.11
CA ARG A 138 -14.37 12.01 5.55
C ARG A 138 -14.39 11.03 4.39
N LEU A 139 -14.27 9.75 4.71
CA LEU A 139 -14.33 8.66 3.76
C LEU A 139 -15.14 7.52 4.39
N GLY A 140 -15.98 6.85 3.61
CA GLY A 140 -16.66 5.64 4.04
C GLY A 140 -15.68 4.52 4.39
N GLU A 141 -16.14 3.49 5.09
CA GLU A 141 -15.33 2.27 5.26
C GLU A 141 -15.22 1.51 3.92
N PRO A 142 -14.15 0.72 3.70
CA PRO A 142 -14.08 -0.20 2.56
C PRO A 142 -15.34 -1.05 2.49
N SER A 143 -15.98 -1.07 1.32
CA SER A 143 -17.29 -1.70 1.12
C SER A 143 -17.42 -2.45 -0.20
N ARG A 144 -16.45 -2.31 -1.11
CA ARG A 144 -16.47 -2.99 -2.40
C ARG A 144 -15.97 -4.41 -2.29
N GLN A 145 -16.57 -5.29 -3.09
CA GLN A 145 -16.07 -6.64 -3.21
C GLN A 145 -14.68 -6.64 -3.86
N PRO A 146 -13.70 -7.37 -3.30
CA PRO A 146 -12.35 -7.38 -3.83
C PRO A 146 -12.32 -8.08 -5.18
N PRO A 147 -11.44 -7.64 -6.08
CA PRO A 147 -11.31 -8.22 -7.42
C PRO A 147 -10.69 -9.61 -7.35
N ALA A 148 -10.86 -10.37 -8.44
CA ALA A 148 -10.16 -11.64 -8.61
C ALA A 148 -8.64 -11.45 -8.38
N PRO A 149 -7.97 -12.38 -7.70
CA PRO A 149 -8.41 -13.74 -7.36
C PRO A 149 -9.22 -13.85 -6.04
N GLY A 150 -9.46 -12.73 -5.35
CA GLY A 150 -10.23 -12.67 -4.11
C GLY A 150 -9.64 -11.71 -3.06
N PRO A 151 -10.12 -11.79 -1.81
CA PRO A 151 -9.72 -10.88 -0.73
C PRO A 151 -8.25 -11.04 -0.36
N ALA A 152 -7.62 -9.93 -0.03
CA ALA A 152 -6.32 -9.86 0.61
C ALA A 152 -6.41 -10.34 2.07
N TYR A 153 -5.27 -10.76 2.62
CA TYR A 153 -5.17 -11.12 4.02
C TYR A 153 -5.60 -9.94 4.91
N SER A 154 -6.51 -10.17 5.87
CA SER A 154 -7.04 -9.14 6.78
C SER A 154 -7.84 -8.00 6.15
N SER A 155 -8.10 -8.03 4.84
CA SER A 155 -8.91 -7.03 4.15
C SER A 155 -9.87 -7.67 3.17
N SER A 156 -11.11 -7.90 3.62
CA SER A 156 -12.15 -8.56 2.83
C SER A 156 -12.86 -7.64 1.86
N LEU A 157 -12.64 -6.32 1.95
CA LEU A 157 -13.34 -5.29 1.19
C LEU A 157 -12.36 -4.21 0.71
N ASP A 158 -12.76 -3.53 -0.36
CA ASP A 158 -11.97 -2.49 -1.02
C ASP A 158 -12.66 -1.12 -0.95
N PHE A 159 -11.88 -0.05 -1.12
CA PHE A 159 -12.39 1.30 -1.36
C PHE A 159 -12.90 1.45 -2.80
N ASP A 160 -13.72 2.47 -3.02
CA ASP A 160 -13.94 2.96 -4.38
C ASP A 160 -12.66 3.60 -4.95
N ASP A 161 -12.21 3.12 -6.11
CA ASP A 161 -11.09 3.69 -6.87
C ASP A 161 -11.25 5.19 -7.14
N GLN A 162 -12.46 5.65 -7.44
CA GLN A 162 -12.71 7.07 -7.73
C GLN A 162 -12.62 7.91 -6.45
N GLU A 163 -13.39 7.58 -5.43
CA GLU A 163 -13.39 8.29 -4.14
C GLU A 163 -11.98 8.34 -3.52
N LEU A 164 -11.27 7.21 -3.50
CA LEU A 164 -9.89 7.20 -3.03
C LEU A 164 -8.98 8.01 -3.95
N GLY A 165 -9.15 7.92 -5.27
CA GLY A 165 -8.42 8.73 -6.25
C GLY A 165 -8.55 10.24 -5.98
N GLU A 166 -9.76 10.72 -5.68
CA GLU A 166 -10.03 12.11 -5.34
C GLU A 166 -9.38 12.52 -4.02
N VAL A 167 -9.38 11.64 -3.01
CA VAL A 167 -8.67 11.85 -1.75
C VAL A 167 -7.16 11.98 -1.97
N LEU A 168 -6.57 11.09 -2.77
CA LEU A 168 -5.13 11.11 -3.05
C LEU A 168 -4.72 12.33 -3.88
N ALA A 169 -5.52 12.68 -4.88
CA ALA A 169 -5.31 13.88 -5.69
C ALA A 169 -5.38 15.14 -4.83
N TRP A 170 -6.40 15.26 -3.97
CA TRP A 170 -6.50 16.33 -2.98
C TRP A 170 -5.29 16.36 -2.04
N ALA A 171 -4.77 15.20 -1.65
CA ALA A 171 -3.59 15.11 -0.81
C ALA A 171 -2.26 15.40 -1.53
N GLY A 172 -2.24 15.35 -2.87
CA GLY A 172 -1.00 15.39 -3.65
C GLY A 172 -0.17 14.12 -3.48
N VAL A 173 -0.82 12.97 -3.26
CA VAL A 173 -0.18 11.65 -3.16
C VAL A 173 -0.26 10.96 -4.51
N THR A 174 0.88 10.52 -5.03
CA THR A 174 0.98 9.88 -6.34
C THR A 174 1.40 8.42 -6.19
N ARG A 175 0.70 7.51 -6.89
CA ARG A 175 1.12 6.10 -6.98
C ARG A 175 2.38 6.01 -7.84
N ARG A 176 3.50 5.59 -7.25
CA ARG A 176 4.81 5.53 -7.93
C ARG A 176 4.99 4.29 -8.81
N VAL A 177 4.10 3.32 -8.67
CA VAL A 177 3.97 2.16 -9.54
C VAL A 177 2.51 1.71 -9.51
N ARG A 178 1.99 1.24 -10.64
CA ARG A 178 0.66 0.66 -10.70
C ARG A 178 0.59 -0.56 -11.63
N ALA A 179 -0.02 -1.66 -11.20
CA ALA A 179 -0.52 -2.69 -12.10
C ALA A 179 -1.96 -2.37 -12.54
N ALA A 180 -2.24 -2.54 -13.83
CA ALA A 180 -3.57 -2.33 -14.40
C ALA A 180 -4.62 -3.29 -13.83
N SER A 181 -4.24 -4.55 -13.61
CA SER A 181 -5.11 -5.57 -13.01
C SER A 181 -5.07 -5.49 -11.50
N GLN A 182 -6.22 -5.23 -10.85
CA GLN A 182 -6.32 -5.12 -9.39
C GLN A 182 -6.06 -6.44 -8.63
N GLY A 183 -5.85 -7.57 -9.32
CA GLY A 183 -5.36 -8.83 -8.75
C GLY A 183 -3.85 -8.85 -8.49
N PHE A 184 -3.15 -7.76 -8.80
CA PHE A 184 -1.71 -7.61 -8.62
C PHE A 184 -1.39 -6.49 -7.65
N GLU A 185 -0.40 -6.77 -6.81
CA GLU A 185 0.23 -5.83 -5.90
C GLU A 185 1.56 -5.41 -6.51
N CYS A 186 1.93 -4.14 -6.33
CA CYS A 186 3.17 -3.62 -6.88
C CYS A 186 3.91 -2.78 -5.84
N LEU A 187 5.23 -2.90 -5.83
CA LEU A 187 6.10 -2.06 -5.01
C LEU A 187 7.28 -1.58 -5.84
N ARG A 188 7.67 -0.33 -5.62
CA ARG A 188 8.82 0.29 -6.26
C ARG A 188 9.94 0.51 -5.24
N LYS A 189 11.18 0.31 -5.70
CA LYS A 189 12.40 0.69 -5.01
C LYS A 189 13.35 1.38 -5.98
N GLN A 190 14.40 1.99 -5.45
CA GLN A 190 15.50 2.57 -6.22
C GLN A 190 16.84 2.02 -5.72
N SER A 191 17.81 1.90 -6.62
CA SER A 191 19.20 1.69 -6.21
C SER A 191 19.69 2.87 -5.37
N ARG A 192 20.70 2.63 -4.52
CA ARG A 192 21.23 3.66 -3.62
C ARG A 192 21.84 4.85 -4.35
N ASP A 193 22.39 4.62 -5.55
CA ASP A 193 22.94 5.63 -6.45
C ASP A 193 21.87 6.30 -7.34
N GLY A 194 20.60 5.91 -7.23
CA GLY A 194 19.49 6.45 -8.01
C GLY A 194 19.50 6.08 -9.50
N ARG A 195 20.41 5.21 -9.95
CA ARG A 195 20.57 4.86 -11.37
C ARG A 195 19.62 3.77 -11.85
N GLN A 196 19.02 3.01 -10.94
CA GLN A 196 18.11 1.92 -11.27
C GLN A 196 16.82 2.05 -10.48
N VAL A 197 15.73 1.69 -11.12
CA VAL A 197 14.42 1.53 -10.47
C VAL A 197 14.10 0.04 -10.47
N TYR A 198 13.68 -0.46 -9.31
CA TYR A 198 13.23 -1.83 -9.18
C TYR A 198 11.72 -1.86 -8.98
N VAL A 199 11.08 -2.82 -9.59
CA VAL A 199 9.64 -3.05 -9.44
C VAL A 199 9.41 -4.50 -9.05
N ALA A 200 8.73 -4.71 -7.93
CA ALA A 200 8.16 -5.98 -7.55
C ALA A 200 6.71 -6.01 -8.00
N VAL A 201 6.31 -7.09 -8.66
CA VAL A 201 4.93 -7.37 -9.03
C VAL A 201 4.56 -8.72 -8.45
N PHE A 202 3.56 -8.72 -7.59
CA PHE A 202 3.09 -9.91 -6.90
C PHE A 202 1.65 -10.18 -7.29
N ARG A 203 1.35 -11.37 -7.78
CA ARG A 203 -0.06 -11.75 -8.00
C ARG A 203 -0.65 -12.17 -6.67
N ARG A 204 -1.63 -11.41 -6.19
CA ARG A 204 -2.20 -11.58 -4.85
C ARG A 204 -2.69 -13.01 -4.64
N TYR A 205 -2.51 -13.52 -3.43
CA TYR A 205 -3.06 -14.80 -3.01
C TYR A 205 -4.32 -14.62 -2.16
N PRO A 206 -5.48 -15.19 -2.55
CA PRO A 206 -6.69 -15.11 -1.75
C PRO A 206 -6.72 -16.24 -0.70
N GLY A 207 -6.27 -15.97 0.52
CA GLY A 207 -6.36 -16.97 1.60
C GLY A 207 -5.42 -16.75 2.78
N ARG A 208 -5.50 -17.67 3.75
CA ARG A 208 -4.47 -17.87 4.78
C ARG A 208 -3.40 -18.82 4.24
N TYR A 209 -2.17 -18.72 4.76
CA TYR A 209 -0.97 -19.42 4.26
C TYR A 209 -1.06 -20.96 4.20
N ASP A 210 -2.14 -21.54 4.69
CA ASP A 210 -2.36 -22.99 4.82
C ASP A 210 -2.45 -23.71 3.45
N SER A 211 -2.63 -22.98 2.34
CA SER A 211 -2.90 -23.55 1.01
C SER A 211 -1.92 -23.13 -0.11
N ILE A 212 -0.76 -22.55 0.22
CA ILE A 212 0.27 -22.16 -0.77
C ILE A 212 1.17 -23.31 -1.24
N TRP A 213 0.99 -24.52 -0.71
CA TRP A 213 1.92 -25.63 -0.92
C TRP A 213 1.69 -26.46 -2.19
N TYR A 214 0.64 -26.15 -2.97
CA TYR A 214 0.22 -26.96 -4.11
C TYR A 214 0.08 -26.13 -5.39
N ASP A 215 1.21 -25.79 -6.03
CA ASP A 215 1.26 -25.00 -7.26
C ASP A 215 0.30 -25.49 -8.36
N LYS A 216 0.12 -26.82 -8.49
CA LYS A 216 -0.82 -27.41 -9.45
C LYS A 216 -2.28 -27.06 -9.15
N GLN A 217 -2.72 -27.18 -7.90
CA GLN A 217 -4.09 -26.87 -7.49
C GLN A 217 -4.35 -25.36 -7.56
N VAL A 218 -3.33 -24.57 -7.22
CA VAL A 218 -3.33 -23.12 -7.35
C VAL A 218 -3.48 -22.71 -8.82
N HIS A 219 -2.73 -23.35 -9.72
CA HIS A 219 -2.83 -23.13 -11.16
C HIS A 219 -4.19 -23.57 -11.73
N GLU A 220 -4.69 -24.75 -11.35
CA GLU A 220 -6.00 -25.25 -11.81
C GLU A 220 -7.14 -24.33 -11.38
N ARG A 221 -7.07 -23.75 -10.18
CA ARG A 221 -8.14 -22.91 -9.63
C ARG A 221 -8.14 -21.47 -10.16
N TRP A 222 -6.96 -20.87 -10.33
CA TRP A 222 -6.84 -19.44 -10.67
C TRP A 222 -6.11 -19.16 -11.97
N GLY A 223 -5.58 -20.18 -12.65
CA GLY A 223 -4.81 -20.05 -13.89
C GLY A 223 -3.55 -19.21 -13.74
N GLN A 224 -3.07 -18.69 -14.85
CA GLN A 224 -2.04 -17.64 -14.91
C GLN A 224 -2.60 -16.39 -15.56
N THR A 225 -2.10 -15.22 -15.16
CA THR A 225 -2.53 -13.94 -15.74
C THR A 225 -1.34 -13.00 -15.81
N ALA A 226 -1.26 -12.19 -16.86
CA ALA A 226 -0.29 -11.10 -16.97
C ALA A 226 -0.97 -9.76 -16.66
N THR A 227 -0.18 -8.74 -16.31
CA THR A 227 -0.68 -7.37 -16.15
C THR A 227 0.24 -6.38 -16.84
N THR A 228 -0.31 -5.25 -17.27
CA THR A 228 0.49 -4.07 -17.61
C THR A 228 0.89 -3.38 -16.32
N VAL A 229 2.15 -2.97 -16.23
CA VAL A 229 2.72 -2.21 -15.12
C VAL A 229 3.07 -0.82 -15.62
N THR A 230 2.70 0.19 -14.86
CA THR A 230 2.94 1.61 -15.13
C THR A 230 3.83 2.19 -14.05
N VAL A 231 4.93 2.83 -14.42
CA VAL A 231 5.88 3.48 -13.51
C VAL A 231 6.00 4.95 -13.90
N PRO A 232 5.27 5.86 -13.23
CA PRO A 232 5.39 7.30 -13.47
C PRO A 232 6.62 7.92 -12.78
N GLY A 233 6.95 9.16 -13.16
CA GLY A 233 8.01 9.94 -12.55
C GLY A 233 9.43 9.54 -12.97
N LEU A 234 9.59 8.89 -14.13
CA LEU A 234 10.89 8.56 -14.69
C LEU A 234 11.39 9.67 -15.61
N PRO A 235 12.69 10.00 -15.64
CA PRO A 235 13.26 10.88 -16.65
C PRO A 235 12.98 10.40 -18.08
N ALA A 236 12.73 11.33 -18.99
CA ALA A 236 12.58 11.04 -20.41
C ALA A 236 13.87 10.39 -20.96
N GLY A 237 13.72 9.43 -21.86
CA GLY A 237 14.84 8.68 -22.41
C GLY A 237 14.51 7.23 -22.72
N ARG A 238 15.55 6.47 -23.10
CA ARG A 238 15.44 5.02 -23.33
C ARG A 238 15.73 4.28 -22.04
N TRP A 239 14.90 3.32 -21.72
CA TRP A 239 15.01 2.51 -20.50
C TRP A 239 14.97 1.04 -20.86
N ARG A 240 16.00 0.31 -20.44
CA ARG A 240 16.03 -1.15 -20.53
C ARG A 240 15.18 -1.75 -19.40
N VAL A 241 14.32 -2.69 -19.76
CA VAL A 241 13.45 -3.42 -18.83
C VAL A 241 13.90 -4.86 -18.75
N GLU A 242 14.26 -5.34 -17.55
CA GLU A 242 14.79 -6.68 -17.34
C GLU A 242 13.98 -7.38 -16.26
N LYS A 243 13.50 -8.60 -16.50
CA LYS A 243 13.09 -9.51 -15.44
C LYS A 243 14.35 -10.15 -14.89
N PHE A 244 14.59 -10.09 -13.60
CA PHE A 244 15.84 -10.60 -13.00
C PHE A 244 15.60 -11.65 -11.91
N HIS A 245 14.35 -12.02 -11.66
CA HIS A 245 13.95 -13.06 -10.71
C HIS A 245 13.03 -14.07 -11.39
N ARG A 246 13.38 -15.35 -11.33
CA ARG A 246 12.74 -16.49 -12.03
C ARG A 246 12.71 -16.28 -13.55
N ASP A 247 13.54 -17.03 -14.28
CA ASP A 247 13.71 -16.89 -15.75
C ASP A 247 14.17 -15.49 -16.18
N ALA A 248 15.34 -15.11 -15.66
CA ALA A 248 15.91 -13.78 -15.89
C ALA A 248 16.18 -13.53 -17.38
N ARG A 249 15.69 -12.41 -17.89
CA ARG A 249 15.88 -12.00 -19.29
C ARG A 249 15.56 -10.53 -19.52
N ASN A 250 16.07 -10.02 -20.63
CA ASN A 250 15.76 -8.69 -21.13
C ASN A 250 14.38 -8.69 -21.81
N LEU A 251 13.49 -7.79 -21.41
CA LEU A 251 12.16 -7.61 -21.98
C LEU A 251 12.14 -6.53 -23.08
N GLY A 252 13.27 -5.85 -23.28
CA GLY A 252 13.47 -4.86 -24.33
C GLY A 252 13.77 -3.46 -23.79
N VAL A 253 13.67 -2.49 -24.68
CA VAL A 253 13.91 -1.08 -24.40
C VAL A 253 12.63 -0.30 -24.64
N VAL A 254 12.21 0.49 -23.65
CA VAL A 254 11.03 1.36 -23.72
C VAL A 254 11.50 2.80 -23.76
N THR A 255 10.89 3.62 -24.62
CA THR A 255 11.14 5.06 -24.68
C THR A 255 10.13 5.80 -23.81
N VAL A 256 10.61 6.47 -22.77
CA VAL A 256 9.82 7.34 -21.88
C VAL A 256 9.79 8.75 -22.45
N ARG A 257 8.61 9.30 -22.70
CA ARG A 257 8.41 10.67 -23.20
C ARG A 257 7.73 11.56 -22.17
N ASP A 258 6.62 11.11 -21.58
CA ASP A 258 5.82 11.89 -20.61
C ASP A 258 6.10 11.49 -19.16
N GLY A 259 7.33 11.05 -18.91
CA GLY A 259 7.77 10.58 -17.60
C GLY A 259 7.13 9.29 -17.10
N VAL A 260 6.47 8.54 -17.99
CA VAL A 260 5.83 7.26 -17.69
C VAL A 260 6.45 6.13 -18.51
N LEU A 261 6.79 5.04 -17.84
CA LEU A 261 7.19 3.78 -18.46
C LEU A 261 6.10 2.73 -18.24
N THR A 262 5.69 2.04 -19.30
CA THR A 262 4.77 0.90 -19.23
C THR A 262 5.42 -0.35 -19.79
N PHE A 263 5.19 -1.50 -19.16
CA PHE A 263 5.62 -2.81 -19.67
C PHE A 263 4.64 -3.92 -19.25
N GLN A 264 4.66 -5.04 -19.97
CA GLN A 264 3.84 -6.21 -19.65
C GLN A 264 4.64 -7.20 -18.80
N THR A 265 4.02 -7.76 -17.76
CA THR A 265 4.61 -8.88 -17.01
C THR A 265 4.44 -10.20 -17.75
N ASP A 266 5.17 -11.21 -17.29
CA ASP A 266 4.82 -12.59 -17.63
C ASP A 266 3.49 -12.99 -16.98
N PRO A 267 2.79 -13.98 -17.55
CA PRO A 267 1.73 -14.65 -16.83
C PRO A 267 2.24 -15.23 -15.51
N ALA A 268 1.62 -14.85 -14.39
CA ALA A 268 1.99 -15.29 -13.05
C ALA A 268 0.87 -16.17 -12.45
N THR A 269 1.21 -17.19 -11.65
CA THR A 269 0.23 -17.84 -10.74
C THR A 269 0.00 -16.97 -9.51
N VAL A 270 -1.09 -17.19 -8.76
CA VAL A 270 -1.28 -16.47 -7.48
C VAL A 270 -0.15 -16.84 -6.52
N ALA A 271 0.23 -15.92 -5.63
CA ALA A 271 1.43 -15.99 -4.78
C ALA A 271 2.77 -15.93 -5.53
N GLU A 272 2.78 -15.68 -6.84
CA GLU A 272 4.03 -15.53 -7.59
C GLU A 272 4.55 -14.09 -7.52
N LEU A 273 5.84 -13.95 -7.16
CA LEU A 273 6.59 -12.70 -7.19
C LEU A 273 7.48 -12.65 -8.43
N GLN A 274 7.34 -11.57 -9.21
CA GLN A 274 8.22 -11.22 -10.31
C GLN A 274 8.96 -9.92 -9.97
N LEU A 275 10.27 -9.88 -10.22
CA LEU A 275 11.11 -8.71 -9.97
C LEU A 275 11.68 -8.18 -11.29
N PHE A 276 11.55 -6.87 -11.48
CA PHE A 276 11.98 -6.15 -12.67
C PHE A 276 12.98 -5.04 -12.32
N ARG A 277 13.98 -4.88 -13.18
CA ARG A 277 14.96 -3.80 -13.14
C ARG A 277 14.71 -2.88 -14.33
N LEU A 278 14.60 -1.59 -14.05
CA LEU A 278 14.51 -0.52 -15.04
C LEU A 278 15.81 0.28 -14.97
N THR A 279 16.56 0.26 -16.06
CA THR A 279 17.86 0.93 -16.16
C THR A 279 17.82 1.94 -17.30
N PRO A 280 18.13 3.23 -17.07
CA PRO A 280 18.25 4.17 -18.16
C PRO A 280 19.39 3.72 -19.06
N GLU A 281 19.14 3.62 -20.36
CA GLU A 281 20.21 3.52 -21.34
C GLU A 281 20.84 4.90 -21.40
N ASN A 282 21.96 5.09 -20.70
CA ASN A 282 22.82 6.22 -20.99
C ASN A 282 23.04 6.23 -22.51
N ARG A 283 22.91 7.40 -23.13
CA ARG A 283 23.51 7.64 -24.45
C ARG A 283 25.02 7.52 -24.27
N SER A 284 25.53 6.29 -24.24
CA SER A 284 26.94 6.04 -24.39
C SER A 284 27.26 6.36 -25.85
N ASN A 285 27.98 7.47 -26.00
CA ASN A 285 28.67 7.97 -27.19
C ASN A 285 27.81 8.61 -28.28
N ARG A 286 27.84 9.94 -28.33
CA ARG A 286 28.55 10.69 -29.39
C ARG A 286 29.06 12.01 -28.83
#